data_AF-A0A1J3IGA4-F1
#
_entry.id   AF-A0A1J3IGA4-F1
#
_cell.length_a   1.000
_cell.length_b   1.000
_cell.length_c   1.000
_cell.angle_alpha   90.00
_cell.angle_beta   90.00
_cell.angle_gamma   90.00
#
_symmetry.space_group_name_H-M   'P 1'
#
loop_
_entity.id
_entity.type
_entity.pdbx_description
1 polymer ?
#
loop_
_entity_poly.entity_id
_entity_poly.type
_entity_poly.pdbx_seq_one_letter_code
_entity_poly.pdbx_strand_id
1 'polypeptide(L)'
;HHEEGKRERKEVLEIFMEFVDRVLALQGDSTLKKFSLKCRTNVDSDRMDHWICNALRRGVSELTLSIPFEDGYRLPPETFVSRTLVRLKC
;
A
#
# COMPACT_ATOMS: atom_id res chain seq x y z
N HIS A 1 17.81 -15.38 -20.64
CA HIS A 1 17.06 -16.27 -19.71
C HIS A 1 16.97 -15.75 -18.27
N HIS A 2 18.03 -15.58 -17.47
CA HIS A 2 17.88 -15.14 -16.05
C HIS A 2 17.53 -13.65 -15.88
N GLU A 3 17.99 -12.79 -16.79
CA GLU A 3 17.76 -11.34 -16.80
C GLU A 3 16.33 -10.97 -17.26
N GLU A 4 15.80 -11.68 -18.26
CA GLU A 4 14.44 -11.45 -18.80
C GLU A 4 13.36 -11.65 -17.73
N GLY A 5 13.43 -12.73 -16.96
CA GLY A 5 12.47 -12.98 -15.88
C GLY A 5 12.52 -11.96 -14.74
N LYS A 6 13.67 -11.31 -14.49
CA LYS A 6 13.77 -10.21 -13.52
C LYS A 6 13.15 -8.92 -14.06
N ARG A 7 13.37 -8.63 -15.34
CA ARG A 7 12.80 -7.47 -16.02
C ARG A 7 11.28 -7.55 -16.09
N GLU A 8 10.74 -8.69 -16.50
CA GLU A 8 9.29 -8.93 -16.54
C GLU A 8 8.64 -8.74 -15.16
N ARG A 9 9.27 -9.23 -14.09
CA ARG A 9 8.78 -9.03 -12.71
C ARG A 9 8.75 -7.55 -12.30
N LYS A 10 9.76 -6.77 -12.71
CA LYS A 10 9.79 -5.33 -12.43
C LYS A 10 8.69 -4.59 -13.20
N GLU A 11 8.49 -4.94 -14.48
CA GLU A 11 7.43 -4.34 -15.30
C GLU A 11 6.04 -4.66 -14.75
N VAL A 12 5.79 -5.91 -14.33
CA VAL A 12 4.53 -6.30 -13.68
C VAL A 12 4.31 -5.55 -12.36
N LEU A 13 5.39 -5.32 -11.59
CA LEU A 13 5.31 -4.56 -10.35
C LEU A 13 4.92 -3.09 -10.61
N GLU A 14 5.57 -2.42 -11.58
CA GLU A 14 5.22 -1.04 -11.94
C GLU A 14 3.76 -0.92 -12.38
N ILE A 15 3.27 -1.85 -13.22
CA ILE A 15 1.87 -1.87 -13.66
C ILE A 15 0.92 -2.00 -12.46
N PHE A 16 1.25 -2.85 -11.49
CA PHE A 16 0.48 -3.00 -10.26
C PHE A 16 0.48 -1.69 -9.44
N MET A 17 1.64 -1.06 -9.25
CA MET A 17 1.74 0.18 -8.47
C MET A 17 0.93 1.30 -9.14
N GLU A 18 1.04 1.49 -10.45
CA GLU A 18 0.23 2.47 -11.18
C GLU A 18 -1.27 2.16 -11.11
N PHE A 19 -1.65 0.88 -11.10
CA PHE A 19 -3.05 0.49 -10.94
C PHE A 19 -3.58 0.94 -9.58
N VAL A 20 -2.83 0.72 -8.49
CA VAL A 20 -3.22 1.16 -7.15
C VAL A 20 -3.32 2.69 -7.09
N ASP A 21 -2.33 3.41 -7.64
CA ASP A 21 -2.34 4.88 -7.72
C ASP A 21 -3.60 5.39 -8.45
N ARG A 22 -3.90 4.82 -9.63
CA ARG A 22 -5.06 5.21 -10.43
C ARG A 22 -6.39 4.91 -9.73
N VAL A 23 -6.52 3.75 -9.09
CA VAL A 23 -7.75 3.38 -8.36
C VAL A 23 -7.98 4.32 -7.18
N LEU A 24 -6.94 4.61 -6.39
CA LEU A 24 -7.04 5.54 -5.28
C LEU A 24 -7.38 6.96 -5.76
N ALA A 25 -6.80 7.41 -6.88
CA ALA A 25 -7.13 8.71 -7.47
C ALA A 25 -8.58 8.77 -7.96
N LEU A 26 -9.06 7.74 -8.67
CA LEU A 26 -10.43 7.66 -9.20
C LEU A 26 -11.49 7.62 -8.10
N GLN A 27 -11.19 7.03 -6.94
CA GLN A 27 -12.09 7.04 -5.80
C GLN A 27 -12.23 8.42 -5.15
N GLY A 28 -11.34 9.39 -5.47
CA GLY A 28 -11.38 10.74 -4.91
C GLY A 28 -11.33 10.71 -3.38
N ASP A 29 -12.07 11.60 -2.71
CA ASP A 29 -12.11 11.64 -1.24
C ASP A 29 -13.22 10.77 -0.62
N SER A 30 -13.68 9.76 -1.37
CA SER A 30 -14.70 8.83 -0.88
C SER A 30 -14.23 8.10 0.38
N THR A 31 -15.17 7.85 1.29
CA THR A 31 -14.86 7.13 2.53
C THR A 31 -14.43 5.70 2.24
N LEU A 32 -13.32 5.29 2.85
CA LEU A 32 -12.72 3.99 2.60
C LEU A 32 -12.79 3.14 3.86
N LYS A 33 -13.83 2.32 4.04
CA LYS A 33 -14.00 1.56 5.29
C LYS A 33 -12.90 0.52 5.53
N LYS A 34 -12.46 -0.15 4.46
CA LYS A 34 -11.50 -1.26 4.49
C LYS A 34 -10.46 -1.08 3.39
N PHE A 35 -9.20 -1.26 3.74
CA PHE A 35 -8.10 -1.26 2.78
C PHE A 35 -7.22 -2.48 3.03
N SER A 36 -6.95 -3.26 1.98
CA SER A 36 -6.08 -4.42 2.03
C SER A 36 -5.06 -4.33 0.93
N LEU A 37 -3.79 -4.31 1.30
CA LEU A 37 -2.66 -4.31 0.39
C LEU A 37 -1.82 -5.56 0.61
N LYS A 38 -1.71 -6.37 -0.43
CA LYS A 38 -0.86 -7.56 -0.43
C LYS A 38 0.15 -7.42 -1.54
N CYS A 39 1.41 -7.24 -1.18
CA CYS A 39 2.50 -7.20 -2.13
C CYS A 39 3.65 -8.06 -1.62
N ARG A 40 4.14 -9.00 -2.41
CA ARG A 40 5.19 -9.95 -1.99
C ARG A 40 6.57 -9.59 -2.54
N THR A 41 6.72 -8.38 -3.06
CA THR A 41 7.90 -7.91 -3.79
C THR A 41 8.28 -6.51 -3.30
N ASN A 42 9.48 -6.07 -3.64
CA ASN A 42 10.04 -4.79 -3.18
C ASN A 42 9.30 -3.61 -3.84
N VAL A 43 8.23 -3.17 -3.20
CA VAL A 43 7.53 -1.91 -3.51
C VAL A 43 8.34 -0.76 -2.92
N ASP A 44 8.33 0.35 -3.63
CA ASP A 44 8.84 1.63 -3.13
C ASP A 44 8.14 2.01 -1.81
N SER A 45 8.92 2.28 -0.76
CA SER A 45 8.41 2.70 0.55
C SER A 45 7.57 3.96 0.46
N ASP A 46 7.94 4.91 -0.40
CA ASP A 46 7.24 6.19 -0.53
C ASP A 46 5.84 6.00 -1.11
N ARG A 47 5.69 5.05 -2.04
CA ARG A 47 4.36 4.68 -2.57
C ARG A 47 3.53 3.94 -1.53
N MET A 48 4.14 3.04 -0.76
CA MET A 48 3.42 2.35 0.32
C MET A 48 2.90 3.34 1.37
N ASP A 49 3.74 4.27 1.81
CA ASP A 49 3.37 5.33 2.73
C ASP A 49 2.25 6.20 2.16
N HIS A 50 2.34 6.56 0.87
CA HIS A 50 1.29 7.33 0.21
C HIS A 50 -0.06 6.61 0.24
N TRP A 51 -0.11 5.32 -0.11
CA TRP A 51 -1.35 4.54 -0.11
C TRP A 51 -1.93 4.38 1.29
N ILE A 52 -1.09 4.09 2.29
CA ILE A 52 -1.51 3.93 3.68
C ILE A 52 -2.05 5.25 4.21
N CYS A 53 -1.32 6.35 4.06
CA CYS A 53 -1.74 7.68 4.51
C CYS A 53 -3.01 8.14 3.79
N ASN A 54 -3.16 7.83 2.50
CA ASN A 54 -4.38 8.10 1.75
C ASN A 54 -5.59 7.35 2.35
N ALA A 55 -5.45 6.05 2.62
CA ALA A 55 -6.50 5.26 3.26
C ALA A 55 -6.86 5.79 4.66
N LEU A 56 -5.86 6.14 5.47
CA LEU A 56 -6.05 6.73 6.79
C LEU A 56 -6.80 8.06 6.73
N ARG A 57 -6.42 8.95 5.80
CA ARG A 57 -7.11 10.23 5.59
C ARG A 57 -8.59 10.06 5.19
N ARG A 58 -8.91 8.99 4.48
CA ARG A 58 -10.28 8.62 4.07
C ARG A 58 -11.08 7.88 5.15
N GLY A 59 -10.55 7.82 6.37
CA GLY A 59 -11.25 7.28 7.54
C GLY A 59 -11.28 5.76 7.59
N VAL A 60 -10.24 5.09 7.09
CA VAL A 60 -10.17 3.62 7.14
C VAL A 60 -10.28 3.09 8.56
N SER A 61 -11.10 2.04 8.70
CA SER A 61 -11.35 1.35 9.96
C SER A 61 -10.64 0.01 10.05
N GLU A 62 -10.39 -0.62 8.89
CA GLU A 62 -9.69 -1.89 8.80
C GLU A 62 -8.57 -1.79 7.77
N LEU A 63 -7.33 -1.88 8.24
CA LEU A 63 -6.13 -1.87 7.43
C LEU A 63 -5.47 -3.27 7.50
N THR A 64 -5.27 -3.90 6.36
CA THR A 64 -4.54 -5.17 6.25
C THR A 64 -3.38 -5.01 5.28
N LEU A 65 -2.17 -5.21 5.78
CA LEU A 65 -0.93 -5.15 5.04
C LEU A 65 -0.34 -6.56 5.02
N SER A 66 0.07 -7.02 3.85
CA SER A 66 0.81 -8.27 3.68
C SER A 66 1.95 -7.95 2.73
N ILE A 67 2.95 -7.28 3.30
CA ILE A 67 4.12 -6.74 2.60
C ILE A 67 5.38 -7.28 3.25
N PRO A 68 6.46 -7.54 2.49
CA PRO A 68 7.76 -7.81 3.08
C PRO A 68 8.20 -6.52 3.78
N PHE A 69 8.14 -6.52 5.10
CA PHE A 69 8.92 -5.60 5.91
C PHE A 69 10.38 -6.05 5.73
N GLU A 70 11.06 -5.57 4.69
CA GLU A 70 12.52 -5.60 4.71
C GLU A 70 12.98 -4.91 6.00
N ASP A 71 14.16 -5.27 6.54
CA ASP A 71 14.63 -5.01 7.92
C ASP A 71 14.60 -3.53 8.41
N GLY A 72 14.13 -2.58 7.59
CA GLY A 72 13.98 -1.18 7.95
C GLY A 72 12.61 -0.54 7.69
N TYR A 73 11.64 -1.20 7.01
CA TYR A 73 10.37 -0.53 6.69
C TYR A 73 9.52 -0.37 7.96
N ARG A 74 9.10 0.87 8.21
CA ARG A 74 8.26 1.25 9.35
C ARG A 74 6.97 1.85 8.81
N LEU A 75 5.86 1.50 9.42
CA LEU A 75 4.57 2.09 9.05
C LEU A 75 4.58 3.60 9.30
N PRO A 76 3.87 4.38 8.47
CA PRO A 76 3.67 5.80 8.70
C PRO A 76 3.14 6.05 10.13
N PRO A 77 3.68 7.05 10.86
CA PRO A 77 3.20 7.41 12.20
C PRO A 77 1.69 7.63 12.28
N GLU A 78 1.08 8.12 11.19
CA GLU A 78 -0.36 8.31 10.99
C GLU A 78 -1.17 7.05 11.30
N THR A 79 -0.58 5.88 11.07
CA THR A 79 -1.22 4.58 11.36
C THR A 79 -1.52 4.44 12.86
N PHE A 80 -0.63 4.95 13.72
CA PHE A 80 -0.73 4.80 15.17
C PHE A 80 -1.55 5.91 15.84
N VAL A 81 -1.75 7.04 15.16
CA VAL A 81 -2.53 8.18 15.69
C VAL A 81 -3.93 8.30 15.06
N SER A 82 -4.25 7.44 14.09
CA SER A 82 -5.57 7.44 13.45
C SER A 82 -6.68 7.08 14.44
N ARG A 83 -7.69 7.96 14.53
CA ARG A 83 -8.88 7.75 15.38
C ARG A 83 -9.90 6.80 14.77
N THR A 84 -9.85 6.59 13.46
CA THR A 84 -10.80 5.73 12.75
C THR A 84 -10.31 4.30 12.64
N LEU A 85 -8.99 4.09 12.70
CA LEU A 85 -8.40 2.77 12.53
C LEU A 85 -8.69 1.89 13.77
N VAL A 86 -9.54 0.89 13.58
CA VAL A 86 -9.93 -0.06 14.64
C VAL A 86 -9.14 -1.35 14.54
N ARG A 87 -8.78 -1.77 13.32
CA ARG A 87 -8.07 -3.03 13.09
C ARG A 87 -6.91 -2.84 12.13
N LEU A 88 -5.69 -3.10 12.64
CA LEU A 88 -4.47 -3.25 11.86
C LEU A 88 -4.10 -4.74 11.81
N LYS A 89 -3.82 -5.25 10.61
CA LYS A 89 -3.18 -6.55 10.38
C LYS A 89 -1.96 -6.30 9.50
N CYS A 90 -0.83 -6.89 9.87
CA CYS A 90 0.45 -6.75 9.18
C CYS A 90 1.15 -8.11 9.17
#